data_AF-A0A9D6IM40-F1
#
_entry.id   AF-A0A9D6IM40-F1
#
_cell.length_a   1.000
_cell.length_b   1.000
_cell.length_c   1.000
_cell.angle_alpha   90.00
_cell.angle_beta   90.00
_cell.angle_gamma   90.00
#
_symmetry.space_group_name_H-M   'P 1'
#
loop_
_entity.id
_entity.type
_entity.pdbx_description
1 polymer ?
#
loop_
_entity_poly.entity_id
_entity_poly.type
_entity_poly.pdbx_seq_one_letter_code
_entity_poly.pdbx_strand_id
1 'polypeptide(L)'
;MQRPTPVTVFGILNIVFAAFGVLGVVAALAMPSLPFLRNAPEMAILFENPVYVEWLRISAIVGVGFAIALVTLGIGLLTMKPWARAGTIIYAICALVFAIAGQAVNLTYVLPTMMEQASRAGGPQAAGAIGGAIGGAFGGIMPLAYPILLLIFMTRPQTVAAFRPRAPDQPPPLPRQGW
;
A
#
# COMPACT_ATOMS: atom_id res chain seq x y z
N MET A 1 -10.91 9.16 27.97
CA MET A 1 -9.48 8.92 27.66
C MET A 1 -9.11 9.81 26.49
N GLN A 2 -8.06 10.62 26.58
CA GLN A 2 -7.59 11.37 25.42
C GLN A 2 -7.02 10.38 24.39
N ARG A 3 -7.61 10.35 23.20
CA ARG A 3 -7.11 9.52 22.10
C ARG A 3 -5.77 10.11 21.64
N PRO A 4 -4.70 9.31 21.53
CA PRO A 4 -3.44 9.81 20.99
C PRO A 4 -3.65 10.29 19.56
N THR A 5 -3.23 11.52 19.24
CA THR A 5 -3.33 12.11 17.89
C THR A 5 -2.84 11.17 16.78
N PRO A 6 -1.72 10.43 16.94
CA PRO A 6 -1.26 9.51 15.90
C PRO A 6 -2.28 8.41 15.57
N VAL A 7 -3.02 7.88 16.55
CA VAL A 7 -4.01 6.81 16.33
C VAL A 7 -5.14 7.30 15.44
N THR A 8 -5.61 8.52 15.65
CA THR A 8 -6.63 9.14 14.81
C THR A 8 -6.12 9.36 13.38
N VAL A 9 -4.91 9.89 13.22
CA VAL A 9 -4.30 10.13 11.91
C VAL A 9 -4.13 8.83 11.13
N PHE A 10 -3.55 7.79 11.74
CA PHE A 10 -3.38 6.49 11.08
C PHE A 10 -4.70 5.79 10.79
N GLY A 11 -5.71 5.95 11.66
CA GLY A 11 -7.05 5.45 11.42
C GLY A 11 -7.69 6.07 10.16
N ILE A 12 -7.57 7.39 10.00
CA ILE A 12 -8.06 8.10 8.81
C ILE A 12 -7.25 7.70 7.57
N LEU A 13 -5.92 7.68 7.66
CA LEU A 13 -5.05 7.30 6.54
C LEU A 13 -5.33 5.88 6.04
N ASN A 14 -5.58 4.93 6.94
CA ASN A 14 -5.96 3.56 6.56
C ASN A 14 -7.21 3.57 5.66
N ILE A 15 -8.24 4.34 6.03
CA ILE A 15 -9.50 4.40 5.27
C ILE A 15 -9.27 5.08 3.91
N VAL A 16 -8.53 6.18 3.87
CA VAL A 16 -8.21 6.91 2.62
C VAL A 16 -7.41 6.01 1.68
N PHE A 17 -6.39 5.30 2.17
CA PHE A 17 -5.60 4.40 1.35
C PHE A 17 -6.35 3.15 0.93
N ALA A 18 -7.32 2.68 1.71
CA ALA A 18 -8.22 1.63 1.24
C ALA A 18 -9.04 2.09 0.02
N ALA A 19 -9.57 3.32 0.05
CA ALA A 19 -10.31 3.87 -1.08
C ALA A 19 -9.43 4.00 -2.34
N PHE A 20 -8.22 4.54 -2.20
CA PHE A 20 -7.26 4.57 -3.32
C PHE A 20 -6.85 3.17 -3.78
N GLY A 21 -6.70 2.22 -2.86
CA GLY A 21 -6.39 0.83 -3.16
C GLY A 21 -7.46 0.18 -4.04
N VAL A 22 -8.75 0.38 -3.72
CA VAL A 22 -9.86 -0.11 -4.54
C VAL A 22 -9.83 0.50 -5.93
N LEU A 23 -9.64 1.83 -6.03
CA LEU A 23 -9.51 2.49 -7.33
C LEU A 23 -8.33 1.96 -8.14
N GLY A 24 -7.19 1.73 -7.48
CA GLY A 24 -6.00 1.14 -8.10
C GLY A 24 -6.24 -0.27 -8.62
N VAL A 25 -6.94 -1.11 -7.86
CA VAL A 25 -7.33 -2.47 -8.30
C VAL A 25 -8.24 -2.41 -9.52
N VAL A 26 -9.27 -1.56 -9.49
CA VAL A 26 -10.19 -1.39 -10.63
C VAL A 26 -9.43 -0.92 -11.87
N ALA A 27 -8.55 0.08 -11.72
CA ALA A 27 -7.72 0.57 -12.81
C ALA A 27 -6.80 -0.53 -13.36
N ALA A 28 -6.11 -1.28 -12.50
CA ALA A 28 -5.19 -2.35 -12.90
C ALA A 28 -5.89 -3.47 -13.67
N LEU A 29 -7.11 -3.85 -13.26
CA LEU A 29 -7.92 -4.85 -13.95
C LEU A 29 -8.53 -4.32 -15.27
N ALA A 30 -8.82 -3.02 -15.34
CA ALA A 30 -9.35 -2.39 -16.54
C ALA A 30 -8.27 -2.15 -17.61
N MET A 31 -7.01 -1.88 -17.21
CA MET A 31 -5.93 -1.52 -18.14
C MET A 31 -5.77 -2.46 -19.34
N PRO A 32 -5.74 -3.81 -19.20
CA PRO A 32 -5.62 -4.72 -20.34
C PRO A 32 -6.78 -4.64 -21.34
N SER A 33 -7.94 -4.15 -20.91
CA SER A 33 -9.14 -4.00 -21.75
C SER A 33 -9.20 -2.67 -22.50
N LEU A 34 -8.33 -1.71 -22.18
CA LEU A 34 -8.32 -0.39 -22.80
C LEU A 34 -7.61 -0.43 -24.16
N PRO A 35 -8.29 -0.11 -25.29
CA PRO A 35 -7.72 -0.26 -26.63
C PRO A 35 -6.44 0.57 -26.85
N PHE A 36 -6.38 1.79 -26.29
CA PHE A 36 -5.21 2.65 -26.46
C PHE A 36 -3.96 2.11 -25.74
N LEU A 37 -4.12 1.40 -24.62
CA LEU A 37 -3.01 0.74 -23.93
C LEU A 37 -2.62 -0.57 -24.61
N ARG A 38 -3.61 -1.34 -25.07
CA ARG A 38 -3.36 -2.62 -25.76
C ARG A 38 -2.67 -2.43 -27.11
N ASN A 39 -2.95 -1.33 -27.80
CA ASN A 39 -2.35 -0.98 -29.08
C ASN A 39 -0.99 -0.28 -28.93
N ALA A 40 -0.60 0.10 -27.70
CA ALA A 40 0.73 0.62 -27.43
C ALA A 40 1.72 -0.56 -27.43
N PRO A 41 2.72 -0.58 -28.34
CA PRO A 41 3.63 -1.72 -28.50
C PRO A 41 4.37 -2.06 -27.21
N GLU A 42 4.59 -1.06 -26.34
CA GLU A 42 5.23 -1.26 -25.05
C GLU A 42 4.42 -2.11 -24.07
N MET A 43 3.12 -1.81 -23.96
CA MET A 43 2.21 -2.48 -23.03
C MET A 43 1.68 -3.80 -23.59
N ALA A 44 1.59 -3.94 -24.91
CA ALA A 44 1.18 -5.18 -25.56
C ALA A 44 2.09 -6.36 -25.17
N ILE A 45 3.41 -6.17 -25.21
CA ILE A 45 4.38 -7.22 -24.86
C ILE A 45 4.27 -7.62 -23.38
N LEU A 46 3.96 -6.67 -22.49
CA LEU A 46 3.72 -6.96 -21.08
C LEU A 46 2.45 -7.80 -20.88
N PHE A 47 1.36 -7.46 -21.57
CA PHE A 47 0.09 -8.18 -21.47
C PHE A 47 0.09 -9.54 -22.17
N GLU A 48 1.01 -9.77 -23.11
CA GLU A 48 1.24 -11.09 -23.70
C GLU A 48 2.01 -12.03 -22.77
N ASN A 49 2.72 -11.50 -21.77
CA ASN A 49 3.43 -12.32 -20.79
C ASN A 49 2.44 -12.92 -19.77
N PRO A 50 2.25 -14.26 -19.76
CA PRO A 50 1.27 -14.90 -18.88
C PRO A 50 1.62 -14.73 -17.40
N VAL A 51 2.91 -14.65 -17.05
CA VAL A 51 3.36 -14.47 -15.66
C VAL A 51 2.97 -13.07 -15.15
N TYR A 52 3.12 -12.04 -15.99
CA TYR A 52 2.74 -10.68 -15.62
C TYR A 52 1.23 -10.53 -15.45
N VAL A 53 0.43 -11.10 -16.36
CA VAL A 53 -1.04 -11.07 -16.27
C VAL A 53 -1.52 -11.82 -15.03
N GLU A 54 -0.93 -12.96 -14.70
CA GLU A 54 -1.30 -13.71 -13.51
C GLU A 54 -0.89 -12.96 -12.23
N TRP A 55 0.28 -12.34 -12.22
CA TRP A 55 0.69 -11.44 -11.14
C TRP A 55 -0.28 -10.27 -10.93
N LEU A 56 -0.77 -9.64 -12.01
CA LEU A 56 -1.78 -8.58 -11.93
C LEU A 56 -3.08 -9.09 -11.28
N ARG A 57 -3.55 -10.29 -11.65
CA ARG A 57 -4.75 -10.90 -11.06
C ARG A 57 -4.58 -11.20 -9.58
N ILE A 58 -3.46 -11.83 -9.21
CA ILE A 58 -3.14 -12.11 -7.80
C ILE A 58 -3.06 -10.80 -7.01
N SER A 59 -2.37 -9.79 -7.56
CA SER A 59 -2.25 -8.47 -6.95
C SER A 59 -3.59 -7.77 -6.78
N ALA A 60 -4.51 -7.93 -7.71
CA ALA A 60 -5.86 -7.39 -7.60
C ALA A 60 -6.63 -8.04 -6.42
N ILE A 61 -6.60 -9.37 -6.31
CA ILE A 61 -7.28 -10.10 -5.23
C ILE A 61 -6.68 -9.72 -3.87
N VAL A 62 -5.35 -9.74 -3.76
CA VAL A 62 -4.65 -9.33 -2.54
C VAL A 62 -4.94 -7.86 -2.22
N GLY A 63 -4.98 -6.99 -3.22
CA GLY A 63 -5.29 -5.57 -3.08
C GLY A 63 -6.68 -5.32 -2.49
N VAL A 64 -7.71 -6.07 -2.93
CA VAL A 64 -9.04 -6.01 -2.32
C VAL A 64 -8.99 -6.48 -0.87
N GLY A 65 -8.30 -7.58 -0.58
CA GLY A 65 -8.11 -8.07 0.78
C GLY A 65 -7.45 -7.03 1.69
N PHE A 66 -6.41 -6.36 1.20
CA PHE A 66 -5.73 -5.28 1.90
C PHE A 66 -6.61 -4.04 2.08
N ALA A 67 -7.43 -3.67 1.11
CA ALA A 67 -8.38 -2.57 1.27
C ALA A 67 -9.42 -2.87 2.38
N ILE A 68 -9.99 -4.08 2.39
CA ILE A 68 -10.92 -4.51 3.45
C ILE A 68 -10.22 -4.49 4.82
N ALA A 69 -9.00 -5.02 4.90
CA ALA A 69 -8.20 -5.01 6.12
C ALA A 69 -7.93 -3.57 6.59
N LEU A 70 -7.51 -2.68 5.70
CA LEU A 70 -7.26 -1.27 6.00
C LEU A 70 -8.51 -0.57 6.55
N VAL A 71 -9.68 -0.73 5.92
CA VAL A 71 -10.93 -0.15 6.44
C VAL A 71 -11.24 -0.69 7.84
N THR A 72 -11.16 -2.01 8.00
CA THR A 72 -11.47 -2.70 9.27
C THR A 72 -10.53 -2.23 10.38
N LEU A 73 -9.22 -2.15 10.09
CA LEU A 73 -8.20 -1.69 11.02
C LEU A 73 -8.29 -0.19 11.27
N GLY A 74 -8.62 0.62 10.27
CA GLY A 74 -8.87 2.05 10.41
C GLY A 74 -10.01 2.34 11.37
N ILE A 75 -11.16 1.69 11.18
CA ILE A 75 -12.30 1.78 12.11
C ILE A 75 -11.92 1.24 13.50
N GLY A 76 -11.19 0.13 13.57
CA GLY A 76 -10.68 -0.44 14.81
C GLY A 76 -9.78 0.53 15.59
N LEU A 77 -8.89 1.25 14.92
CA LEU A 77 -8.02 2.26 15.52
C LEU A 77 -8.83 3.46 16.01
N LEU A 78 -9.77 3.97 15.20
CA LEU A 78 -10.64 5.09 15.56
C LEU A 78 -11.58 4.77 16.74
N THR A 79 -11.93 3.49 16.89
CA THR A 79 -12.74 2.98 18.01
C THR A 79 -11.89 2.49 19.19
N MET A 80 -10.56 2.64 19.14
CA MET A 80 -9.61 2.22 20.17
C MET A 80 -9.72 0.73 20.56
N LYS A 81 -10.06 -0.15 19.60
CA LYS A 81 -10.14 -1.59 19.86
C LYS A 81 -8.74 -2.20 20.03
N PRO A 82 -8.51 -3.07 21.04
CA PRO A 82 -7.18 -3.61 21.35
C PRO A 82 -6.60 -4.46 20.22
N TRP A 83 -7.43 -5.16 19.45
CA TRP A 83 -7.00 -5.95 18.29
C TRP A 83 -6.53 -5.10 17.11
N ALA A 84 -6.97 -3.84 17.01
CA ALA A 84 -6.67 -2.98 15.86
C ALA A 84 -5.19 -2.64 15.76
N ARG A 85 -4.51 -2.52 16.90
CA ARG A 85 -3.06 -2.31 16.95
C ARG A 85 -2.31 -3.53 16.41
N ALA A 86 -2.62 -4.73 16.92
CA ALA A 86 -1.96 -5.96 16.50
C ALA A 86 -2.23 -6.24 15.02
N GLY A 87 -3.47 -6.07 14.57
CA GLY A 87 -3.84 -6.24 13.16
C GLY A 87 -3.13 -5.27 12.23
N THR A 88 -2.95 -4.00 12.64
CA THR A 88 -2.21 -3.00 11.85
C THR A 88 -0.73 -3.37 11.69
N ILE A 89 -0.12 -3.96 12.72
CA ILE A 89 1.28 -4.45 12.64
C ILE A 89 1.37 -5.64 11.68
N ILE A 90 0.48 -6.62 11.80
CA ILE A 90 0.44 -7.78 10.90
C ILE A 90 0.24 -7.32 9.46
N TYR A 91 -0.73 -6.43 9.22
CA TYR A 91 -0.97 -5.83 7.91
C TYR A 91 0.28 -5.17 7.34
N ALA A 92 0.99 -4.35 8.13
CA ALA A 92 2.17 -3.65 7.65
C ALA A 92 3.31 -4.61 7.24
N ILE A 93 3.49 -5.72 7.96
CA ILE A 93 4.45 -6.77 7.58
C ILE A 93 4.02 -7.44 6.27
N CYS A 94 2.76 -7.87 6.17
CA CYS A 94 2.23 -8.50 4.95
C CYS A 94 2.34 -7.57 3.74
N ALA A 95 2.01 -6.29 3.91
CA ALA A 95 2.12 -5.28 2.87
C ALA A 95 3.58 -5.08 2.42
N LEU A 96 4.53 -5.09 3.35
CA LEU A 96 5.95 -4.96 3.03
C LEU A 96 6.46 -6.16 2.21
N VAL A 97 6.11 -7.39 2.63
CA VAL A 97 6.47 -8.62 1.90
C VAL A 97 5.88 -8.61 0.49
N PHE A 98 4.60 -8.25 0.37
CA PHE A 98 3.92 -8.22 -0.92
C PHE A 98 4.52 -7.16 -1.86
N ALA A 99 4.87 -5.99 -1.33
CA ALA A 99 5.50 -4.94 -2.11
C ALA A 99 6.92 -5.32 -2.57
N ILE A 100 7.69 -6.05 -1.76
CA ILE A 100 9.00 -6.60 -2.18
C ILE A 100 8.80 -7.60 -3.34
N ALA A 101 7.81 -8.48 -3.25
CA ALA A 101 7.49 -9.42 -4.33
C ALA A 101 7.06 -8.68 -5.61
N GLY A 102 6.24 -7.65 -5.50
CA GLY A 102 5.86 -6.80 -6.63
C GLY A 102 7.05 -6.09 -7.27
N GLN A 103 8.00 -5.64 -6.46
CA GLN A 103 9.21 -5.02 -6.97
C GLN A 103 10.12 -6.04 -7.68
N ALA A 104 10.19 -7.28 -7.20
CA ALA A 104 10.88 -8.35 -7.91
C ALA A 104 10.28 -8.56 -9.31
N VAL A 105 8.95 -8.67 -9.41
CA VAL A 105 8.27 -8.80 -10.72
C VAL A 105 8.53 -7.59 -11.63
N ASN A 106 8.52 -6.38 -11.07
CA ASN A 106 8.82 -5.16 -11.82
C ASN A 106 10.26 -5.19 -12.38
N LEU A 107 11.24 -5.55 -11.56
CA LEU A 107 12.65 -5.60 -11.95
C LEU A 107 12.98 -6.75 -12.90
N THR A 108 12.29 -7.89 -12.83
CA THR A 108 12.58 -9.05 -13.68
C THR A 108 11.80 -9.09 -14.98
N TYR A 109 10.61 -8.50 -15.05
CA TYR A 109 9.75 -8.57 -16.25
C TYR A 109 9.47 -7.21 -16.86
N VAL A 110 9.18 -6.19 -16.05
CA VAL A 110 8.77 -4.87 -16.58
C VAL A 110 9.97 -4.08 -17.05
N LEU A 111 10.96 -3.88 -16.17
CA LEU A 111 12.15 -3.10 -16.45
C LEU A 111 12.94 -3.59 -17.68
N PRO A 112 13.32 -4.88 -17.81
CA PRO A 112 14.09 -5.33 -18.97
C PRO A 112 13.31 -5.19 -20.27
N THR A 113 12.02 -5.50 -20.27
CA THR A 113 11.15 -5.34 -21.46
C THR A 113 11.08 -3.89 -21.91
N MET A 114 10.89 -2.96 -20.97
CA MET A 114 10.87 -1.52 -21.26
C MET A 114 12.23 -1.00 -21.76
N MET A 115 13.35 -1.47 -21.18
CA MET A 115 14.69 -1.06 -21.61
C MET A 115 15.05 -1.59 -23.00
N GLU A 116 14.68 -2.83 -23.32
CA GLU A 116 14.89 -3.42 -24.64
C GLU A 116 14.10 -2.65 -25.71
N GLN A 117 12.84 -2.29 -25.43
CA GLN A 117 12.03 -1.47 -26.32
C GLN A 117 12.57 -0.04 -26.46
N ALA A 118 12.99 0.59 -25.35
CA ALA A 118 13.62 1.91 -25.39
C ALA A 118 14.93 1.93 -26.17
N SER A 119 15.66 0.81 -26.20
CA SER A 119 16.89 0.68 -27.02
C SER A 119 16.61 0.47 -28.51
N ARG A 120 15.44 -0.11 -28.85
CA ARG A 120 15.01 -0.36 -30.23
C ARG A 120 14.22 0.79 -30.84
N ALA A 121 13.54 1.57 -30.01
CA ALA A 121 12.74 2.71 -30.43
C ALA A 121 13.52 4.01 -30.25
N GLY A 122 13.40 4.93 -31.20
CA GLY A 122 13.85 6.32 -31.03
C GLY A 122 12.66 7.26 -30.78
N GLY A 123 12.89 8.37 -30.08
CA GLY A 123 11.88 9.43 -29.95
C GLY A 123 10.83 9.18 -28.84
N PRO A 124 9.56 9.59 -29.03
CA PRO A 124 8.54 9.58 -27.98
C PRO A 124 8.25 8.21 -27.35
N GLN A 125 8.35 7.12 -28.10
CA GLN A 125 8.17 5.77 -27.54
C GLN A 125 9.28 5.40 -26.54
N ALA A 126 10.53 5.78 -26.80
CA ALA A 126 11.61 5.55 -25.84
C ALA A 126 11.40 6.34 -24.54
N ALA A 127 10.90 7.58 -24.66
CA ALA A 127 10.54 8.39 -23.49
C ALA A 127 9.38 7.78 -22.69
N GLY A 128 8.38 7.21 -23.37
CA GLY A 128 7.27 6.49 -22.73
C GLY A 128 7.72 5.24 -21.98
N ALA A 129 8.58 4.41 -22.59
CA ALA A 129 9.14 3.21 -21.96
C ALA A 129 10.04 3.53 -20.76
N ILE A 130 10.92 4.52 -20.89
CA ILE A 130 11.76 5.02 -19.78
C ILE A 130 10.88 5.60 -18.67
N GLY A 131 9.88 6.41 -19.04
CA GLY A 131 8.92 6.99 -18.09
C GLY A 131 8.10 5.93 -17.35
N GLY A 132 7.68 4.87 -18.04
CA GLY A 132 6.97 3.72 -17.46
C GLY A 132 7.86 2.91 -16.52
N ALA A 133 9.12 2.67 -16.89
CA ALA A 133 10.10 1.98 -16.04
C ALA A 133 10.40 2.77 -14.75
N ILE A 134 10.66 4.08 -14.88
CA ILE A 134 10.88 4.99 -13.75
C ILE A 134 9.60 5.06 -12.89
N GLY A 135 8.45 5.28 -13.53
CA GLY A 135 7.15 5.35 -12.85
C GLY A 135 6.82 4.08 -12.08
N GLY A 136 7.12 2.91 -12.64
CA GLY A 136 6.96 1.61 -11.97
C GLY A 136 7.90 1.45 -10.78
N ALA A 137 9.18 1.81 -10.94
CA ALA A 137 10.18 1.70 -9.87
C ALA A 137 9.88 2.64 -8.70
N PHE A 138 9.63 3.93 -8.96
CA PHE A 138 9.31 4.91 -7.93
C PHE A 138 7.89 4.70 -7.36
N GLY A 139 6.96 4.29 -8.21
CA GLY A 139 5.60 3.92 -7.80
C GLY A 139 5.57 2.69 -6.89
N GLY A 140 6.54 1.78 -6.97
CA GLY A 140 6.71 0.66 -6.06
C GLY A 140 7.33 1.04 -4.70
N ILE A 141 8.22 2.04 -4.67
CA ILE A 141 8.96 2.42 -3.46
C ILE A 141 8.16 3.37 -2.57
N MET A 142 7.46 4.34 -3.14
CA MET A 142 6.69 5.34 -2.35
C MET A 142 5.65 4.70 -1.40
N PRO A 143 4.89 3.68 -1.82
CA PRO A 143 3.94 3.00 -0.95
C PRO A 143 4.59 2.29 0.24
N LEU A 144 5.88 1.91 0.17
CA LEU A 144 6.60 1.27 1.27
C LEU A 144 6.80 2.18 2.48
N ALA A 145 6.82 3.50 2.27
CA ALA A 145 6.97 4.45 3.37
C ALA A 145 5.82 4.29 4.39
N TYR A 146 4.60 4.03 3.93
CA TYR A 146 3.45 3.91 4.80
C TYR A 146 3.48 2.72 5.79
N PRO A 147 3.67 1.44 5.36
CA PRO A 147 3.77 0.32 6.28
C PRO A 147 4.94 0.48 7.25
N ILE A 148 6.06 1.09 6.83
CA ILE A 148 7.19 1.40 7.73
C ILE A 148 6.74 2.39 8.82
N LEU A 149 6.07 3.49 8.45
CA LEU A 149 5.55 4.45 9.41
C LEU A 149 4.52 3.80 10.36
N LEU A 150 3.63 2.94 9.84
CA LEU A 150 2.69 2.18 10.67
C LEU A 150 3.42 1.34 11.72
N LEU A 151 4.47 0.60 11.32
CA LEU A 151 5.26 -0.21 12.25
C LEU A 151 5.93 0.64 13.34
N ILE A 152 6.58 1.74 12.95
CA ILE A 152 7.26 2.64 13.90
C ILE A 152 6.27 3.22 14.90
N PHE A 153 5.12 3.73 14.45
CA PHE A 153 4.16 4.37 15.35
C PHE A 153 3.33 3.41 16.19
N MET A 154 3.02 2.21 15.68
CA MET A 154 2.27 1.20 16.44
C MET A 154 3.14 0.48 17.48
N THR A 155 4.47 0.52 17.36
CA THR A 155 5.42 0.00 18.35
C THR A 155 5.81 1.02 19.42
N ARG A 156 5.51 2.32 19.22
CA ARG A 156 5.83 3.36 20.21
C ARG A 156 5.14 3.15 21.57
N PRO A 157 5.85 3.39 22.70
CA PRO A 157 5.32 3.14 24.05
C PRO A 157 4.02 3.89 24.37
N GLN A 158 3.86 5.11 23.86
CA GLN A 158 2.66 5.93 24.05
C GLN A 158 1.42 5.27 23.41
N THR A 159 1.57 4.73 22.20
CA THR A 159 0.51 4.00 21.50
C THR A 159 0.22 2.69 22.24
N VAL A 160 1.25 1.95 22.65
CA VAL A 160 1.11 0.71 23.42
C VAL A 160 0.32 0.93 24.71
N ALA A 161 0.65 1.97 25.47
CA ALA A 161 -0.03 2.31 26.72
C ALA A 161 -1.51 2.64 26.49
N ALA A 162 -1.86 3.29 25.38
CA ALA A 162 -3.23 3.68 25.07
C ALA A 162 -4.15 2.50 24.70
N PHE A 163 -3.59 1.35 24.28
CA PHE A 163 -4.35 0.14 23.95
C PHE A 163 -4.30 -0.94 25.05
N ARG A 164 -3.60 -0.69 26.17
CA ARG A 164 -3.63 -1.62 27.32
C ARG A 164 -4.97 -1.51 28.07
N PRO A 165 -5.59 -2.64 28.47
CA PRO A 165 -6.70 -2.61 29.42
C PRO A 165 -6.28 -1.87 30.70
N ARG A 166 -7.12 -0.95 31.20
CA ARG A 166 -6.87 -0.33 32.52
C ARG A 166 -6.98 -1.40 33.59
N ALA A 167 -5.99 -1.46 34.48
CA ALA A 167 -6.16 -2.18 35.74
C ALA A 167 -7.33 -1.55 36.52
N PRO A 168 -8.20 -2.34 37.19
CA PRO A 168 -9.36 -1.84 37.92
C PRO A 168 -9.03 -0.75 38.95
N ASP A 169 -7.81 -0.77 39.45
CA ASP A 169 -7.31 -0.03 40.62
C ASP A 169 -6.46 1.20 40.23
N GLN A 170 -6.42 1.57 38.94
CA GLN A 170 -5.67 2.75 38.50
C GLN A 170 -6.53 4.02 38.64
N PRO A 171 -6.18 4.97 39.55
CA PRO A 171 -6.95 6.19 39.74
C PRO A 171 -7.00 7.01 38.45
N PRO A 172 -8.09 7.77 38.21
CA PRO A 172 -8.23 8.59 37.03
C PRO A 172 -7.02 9.55 36.93
N PRO A 173 -6.44 9.73 35.73
CA PRO A 173 -5.32 10.64 35.54
C PRO A 173 -5.78 12.04 35.95
N LEU A 174 -5.01 12.67 36.84
CA LEU A 174 -5.27 14.03 37.28
C LEU A 174 -5.40 14.95 36.05
N PRO A 175 -6.34 15.91 36.06
CA PRO A 175 -6.39 16.94 35.04
C PRO A 175 -4.99 17.54 34.92
N ARG A 176 -4.41 17.57 33.71
CA ARG A 176 -3.18 18.33 33.50
C ARG A 176 -3.51 19.78 33.85
N GLN A 177 -2.98 20.25 34.97
CA GLN A 177 -2.91 21.66 35.29
C GLN A 177 -1.89 22.26 34.30
N GLY A 178 -2.38 22.66 33.13
CA GLY A 178 -1.64 23.49 32.20
C GLY A 178 -1.79 24.93 32.62
N TRP A 179 -0.65 25.56 32.93
CA TRP A 179 -0.45 27.00 32.86
C TRP A 179 -0.44 27.46 31.40
#